data_AF-A0ABD1Y866-F1
#
_entry.id   AF-A0ABD1Y866-F1
#
_cell.length_a   1.000
_cell.length_b   1.000
_cell.length_c   1.000
_cell.angle_alpha   90.00
_cell.angle_beta   90.00
_cell.angle_gamma   90.00
#
_symmetry.space_group_name_H-M   'P 1'
#
loop_
_entity.id
_entity.type
_entity.pdbx_description
1 polymer ?
#
loop_
_entity_poly.entity_id
_entity_poly.type
_entity_poly.pdbx_seq_one_letter_code
_entity_poly.pdbx_strand_id
1 'polypeptide(L)'
;MLGQQSYWDSAYAEELANFREHGDAGEIWFGEEVMETMTSWTARVCLAVSAGLPAQSGEGLSLAERGLGELASGGNITLELATWSVLDIGTGNGVLLHSLAKQGFSDLTGSDYIESSVELARAVAEREGLTNIHFLVSFIIFAKPVVLS
;
A
#
# COMPACT_ATOMS: atom_id res chain seq x y z
N MET A 1 4.95 -3.29 -19.83
CA MET A 1 5.65 -4.53 -20.25
C MET A 1 6.07 -5.24 -18.97
N LEU A 2 5.77 -6.53 -18.81
CA LEU A 2 6.27 -7.30 -17.66
C LEU A 2 7.77 -7.54 -17.88
N GLY A 3 8.63 -6.80 -17.18
CA GLY A 3 10.09 -6.96 -17.24
C GLY A 3 10.53 -8.33 -16.71
N GLN A 4 11.67 -8.83 -17.17
CA GLN A 4 12.29 -10.03 -16.59
C GLN A 4 12.76 -9.73 -15.16
N GLN A 5 12.88 -10.76 -14.32
CA GLN A 5 13.39 -10.61 -12.95
C GLN A 5 14.73 -9.84 -12.90
N SER A 6 15.68 -10.17 -13.77
CA SER A 6 16.99 -9.51 -13.85
C SER A 6 16.92 -8.01 -14.15
N TYR A 7 15.90 -7.58 -14.88
CA TYR A 7 15.65 -6.17 -15.13
C TYR A 7 15.24 -5.47 -13.84
N TRP A 8 14.30 -6.05 -13.10
CA TRP A 8 13.81 -5.48 -11.83
C TRP A 8 14.86 -5.53 -10.72
N ASP A 9 15.68 -6.59 -10.67
CA ASP A 9 16.82 -6.67 -9.75
C ASP A 9 17.78 -5.49 -9.98
N SER A 10 18.10 -5.22 -11.26
CA SER A 10 18.99 -4.12 -11.64
C SER A 10 18.37 -2.75 -11.37
N ALA A 11 17.10 -2.57 -11.75
CA ALA A 11 16.38 -1.31 -11.58
C ALA A 11 16.26 -0.92 -10.09
N TYR A 12 15.79 -1.83 -9.23
CA TYR A 12 15.67 -1.52 -7.80
C TYR A 12 17.01 -1.46 -7.08
N ALA A 13 18.07 -2.11 -7.58
CA ALA A 13 19.42 -1.90 -7.06
C ALA A 13 19.90 -0.46 -7.33
N GLU A 14 19.61 0.07 -8.51
CA GLU A 14 19.92 1.45 -8.89
C GLU A 14 19.07 2.45 -8.08
N GLU A 15 17.76 2.24 -7.97
CA GLU A 15 16.89 3.11 -7.16
C GLU A 15 17.32 3.13 -5.68
N LEU A 16 17.69 1.98 -5.12
CA LEU A 16 18.18 1.90 -3.74
C LEU A 16 19.51 2.64 -3.56
N ALA A 17 20.42 2.57 -4.54
CA ALA A 17 21.65 3.35 -4.52
C ALA A 17 21.34 4.85 -4.61
N ASN A 18 20.44 5.25 -5.50
CA ASN A 18 19.99 6.63 -5.65
C ASN A 18 19.34 7.17 -4.37
N PHE A 19 18.52 6.36 -3.69
CA PHE A 19 17.95 6.73 -2.39
C PHE A 19 19.05 6.99 -1.35
N ARG A 20 20.05 6.10 -1.26
CA ARG A 20 21.14 6.21 -0.29
C ARG A 20 22.04 7.44 -0.55
N GLU A 21 22.28 7.77 -1.80
CA GLU A 21 23.19 8.86 -2.20
C GLU A 21 22.48 10.22 -2.28
N HIS A 22 21.24 10.25 -2.76
CA HIS A 22 20.53 11.48 -3.14
C HIS A 22 19.20 11.66 -2.40
N GLY A 23 18.71 10.65 -1.68
CA GLY A 23 17.41 10.67 -1.03
C GLY A 23 16.22 10.51 -1.98
N ASP A 24 16.45 10.08 -3.23
CA ASP A 24 15.41 9.85 -4.22
C ASP A 24 14.58 8.60 -3.86
N ALA A 25 13.26 8.76 -3.75
CA ALA A 25 12.33 7.68 -3.35
C ALA A 25 12.08 6.62 -4.44
N GLY A 26 12.64 6.82 -5.64
CA GLY A 26 12.40 5.97 -6.79
C GLY A 26 11.14 6.37 -7.55
N GLU A 27 10.87 5.67 -8.65
CA GLU A 27 9.78 6.02 -9.56
C GLU A 27 8.40 5.70 -8.99
N ILE A 28 7.43 6.57 -9.28
CA ILE A 28 6.00 6.29 -9.06
C ILE A 28 5.38 5.90 -10.41
N TRP A 29 5.39 4.61 -10.71
CA TRP A 29 5.02 4.04 -12.02
C TRP A 29 3.67 4.48 -12.59
N PHE A 30 2.68 4.72 -11.74
CA PHE A 30 1.34 5.13 -12.16
C PHE A 30 1.02 6.60 -11.84
N GLY A 31 1.94 7.33 -11.21
CA GLY A 31 1.74 8.71 -10.75
C GLY A 31 0.98 8.82 -9.43
N GLU A 32 1.21 9.92 -8.72
CA GLU A 32 0.60 10.20 -7.40
C GLU A 32 -0.93 10.32 -7.47
N GLU A 33 -1.46 10.95 -8.53
CA GLU A 33 -2.92 11.13 -8.71
C GLU A 33 -3.66 9.79 -8.82
N VAL A 34 -3.04 8.80 -9.49
CA VAL A 34 -3.62 7.46 -9.59
C VAL A 34 -3.62 6.77 -8.24
N MET A 35 -2.55 6.91 -7.45
CA MET A 35 -2.47 6.35 -6.10
C MET A 35 -3.52 6.97 -5.18
N GLU A 36 -3.71 8.29 -5.23
CA GLU A 36 -4.75 8.98 -4.47
C GLU A 36 -6.15 8.48 -4.88
N THR A 37 -6.41 8.38 -6.19
CA THR A 37 -7.68 7.89 -6.72
C THR A 37 -7.97 6.46 -6.25
N MET A 38 -6.99 5.56 -6.36
CA MET A 38 -7.08 4.17 -5.95
C MET A 38 -7.34 4.04 -4.45
N THR A 39 -6.56 4.73 -3.62
CA THR A 39 -6.70 4.64 -2.16
C THR A 39 -7.99 5.26 -1.64
N SER A 40 -8.44 6.36 -2.26
CA SER A 40 -9.73 6.99 -1.97
C SER A 40 -10.89 6.06 -2.34
N TRP A 41 -10.81 5.39 -3.49
CA TRP A 41 -11.79 4.38 -3.90
C TRP A 41 -11.79 3.18 -2.95
N THR A 42 -10.63 2.64 -2.60
CA THR A 42 -10.51 1.52 -1.64
C THR A 42 -11.13 1.86 -0.29
N ALA A 43 -10.83 3.05 0.27
CA ALA A 43 -11.43 3.50 1.52
C ALA A 43 -12.97 3.56 1.43
N ARG A 44 -13.52 4.11 0.32
CA ARG A 44 -14.98 4.16 0.09
C ARG A 44 -15.61 2.76 0.02
N VAL A 45 -14.92 1.80 -0.59
CA VAL A 45 -15.38 0.41 -0.69
C VAL A 45 -15.34 -0.27 0.68
N CYS A 46 -14.27 -0.14 1.45
CA CYS A 46 -14.18 -0.70 2.81
C CYS A 46 -15.31 -0.18 3.70
N LEU A 47 -15.53 1.14 3.71
CA LEU A 47 -16.63 1.75 4.47
C LEU A 47 -18.02 1.30 3.97
N ALA A 48 -18.18 1.10 2.66
CA ALA A 48 -19.40 0.54 2.08
C ALA A 48 -19.71 -0.83 2.67
N VAL A 49 -18.71 -1.71 2.62
CA VAL A 49 -18.81 -3.09 3.04
C VAL A 49 -19.07 -3.19 4.54
N SER A 50 -18.36 -2.38 5.35
CA SER A 50 -18.61 -2.27 6.80
C SER A 50 -20.04 -1.84 7.14
N ALA A 51 -20.65 -0.99 6.31
CA ALA A 51 -22.04 -0.57 6.45
C ALA A 51 -23.07 -1.56 5.86
N GLY A 52 -22.62 -2.73 5.36
CA GLY A 52 -23.49 -3.73 4.73
C GLY A 52 -23.98 -3.35 3.33
N LEU A 53 -23.36 -2.36 2.67
CA LEU A 53 -23.68 -1.93 1.31
C LEU A 53 -22.83 -2.70 0.27
N PRO A 54 -23.32 -2.84 -0.98
CA PRO A 54 -22.53 -3.48 -2.05
C PRO A 54 -21.24 -2.72 -2.35
N ALA A 55 -20.14 -3.42 -2.66
CA ALA A 55 -18.85 -2.80 -3.02
C ALA A 55 -18.95 -1.82 -4.21
N GLN A 56 -19.84 -2.11 -5.17
CA GLN A 56 -20.15 -1.25 -6.32
C GLN A 56 -20.68 0.14 -5.93
N SER A 57 -21.17 0.31 -4.69
CA SER A 57 -21.72 1.59 -4.20
C SER A 57 -20.66 2.64 -3.86
N GLY A 58 -19.38 2.35 -4.12
CA GLY A 58 -18.26 3.28 -3.98
C GLY A 58 -18.11 4.30 -5.11
N GLU A 59 -18.86 4.18 -6.21
CA GLU A 59 -18.86 5.15 -7.31
C GLU A 59 -19.98 6.20 -7.19
N GLY A 60 -19.62 7.49 -7.29
CA GLY A 60 -20.55 8.57 -7.61
C GLY A 60 -21.41 9.17 -6.49
N LEU A 61 -21.20 8.83 -5.21
CA LEU A 61 -21.94 9.42 -4.08
C LEU A 61 -21.01 9.92 -2.97
N SER A 62 -21.32 11.09 -2.42
CA SER A 62 -20.59 11.65 -1.28
C SER A 62 -20.79 10.79 -0.02
N LEU A 63 -19.80 10.78 0.88
CA LEU A 63 -19.88 10.09 2.17
C LEU A 63 -21.13 10.51 2.97
N ALA A 64 -21.58 11.75 2.80
CA ALA A 64 -22.78 12.29 3.45
C ALA A 64 -24.09 11.64 2.95
N GLU A 65 -24.20 11.36 1.65
CA GLU A 65 -25.41 10.81 1.02
C GLU A 65 -25.67 9.34 1.39
N ARG A 66 -24.69 8.66 1.99
CA ARG A 66 -24.72 7.22 2.30
C ARG A 66 -25.05 6.92 3.77
N GLY A 67 -25.49 7.92 4.53
CA GLY A 67 -25.75 7.77 5.98
C GLY A 67 -24.47 7.64 6.83
N LEU A 68 -23.30 7.77 6.21
CA LEU A 68 -22.00 7.78 6.88
C LEU A 68 -21.65 9.19 7.42
N GLY A 69 -22.59 10.14 7.43
CA GLY A 69 -22.39 11.49 7.98
C GLY A 69 -22.03 11.49 9.47
N GLU A 70 -22.54 10.52 10.24
CA GLU A 70 -22.12 10.30 11.63
C GLU A 70 -20.73 9.65 11.72
N LEU A 71 -20.36 8.74 10.80
CA LEU A 71 -18.99 8.21 10.70
C LEU A 71 -17.97 9.29 10.27
N ALA A 72 -18.40 10.22 9.41
CA ALA A 72 -17.62 11.35 8.89
C ALA A 72 -17.25 12.41 9.93
N SER A 73 -17.72 12.27 11.18
CA SER A 73 -17.25 13.06 12.32
C SER A 73 -15.84 12.69 12.78
N GLY A 74 -14.90 12.48 11.83
CA GLY A 74 -13.44 12.40 12.00
C GLY A 74 -12.88 11.22 12.81
N GLY A 75 -13.49 10.86 13.94
CA GLY A 75 -12.97 9.84 14.86
C GLY A 75 -13.38 8.41 14.52
N ASN A 76 -14.53 8.21 13.87
CA ASN A 76 -15.07 6.86 13.63
C ASN A 76 -14.53 6.22 12.33
N ILE A 77 -14.28 7.01 11.28
CA ILE A 77 -13.76 6.49 10.00
C ILE A 77 -12.34 5.93 10.12
N THR A 78 -11.42 6.66 10.77
CA THR A 78 -10.03 6.20 10.90
C THR A 78 -9.97 4.93 11.74
N LEU A 79 -10.80 4.81 12.78
CA LEU A 79 -10.91 3.59 13.57
C LEU A 79 -11.46 2.41 12.76
N GLU A 80 -12.42 2.67 11.88
CA GLU A 80 -12.99 1.64 11.00
C GLU A 80 -11.99 1.19 9.92
N LEU A 81 -11.30 2.11 9.24
CA LEU A 81 -10.30 1.73 8.23
C LEU A 81 -9.09 1.01 8.85
N ALA A 82 -8.75 1.35 10.09
CA ALA A 82 -7.71 0.67 10.86
C ALA A 82 -8.02 -0.82 11.13
N THR A 83 -9.29 -1.27 11.05
CA THR A 83 -9.62 -2.68 11.26
C THR A 83 -9.35 -3.57 10.04
N TRP A 84 -9.04 -2.98 8.88
CA TRP A 84 -8.79 -3.72 7.65
C TRP A 84 -7.31 -4.06 7.50
N SER A 85 -7.03 -5.34 7.28
CA SER A 85 -5.70 -5.81 6.86
C SER A 85 -5.55 -5.69 5.35
N VAL A 86 -4.48 -5.03 4.88
CA VAL A 86 -4.19 -4.88 3.46
C VAL A 86 -2.85 -5.53 3.12
N LEU A 87 -2.85 -6.34 2.07
CA LEU A 87 -1.64 -6.92 1.47
C LEU A 87 -1.45 -6.35 0.05
N ASP A 88 -0.34 -5.66 -0.16
CA ASP A 88 0.12 -5.21 -1.47
C ASP A 88 1.16 -6.19 -2.03
N ILE A 89 0.97 -6.60 -3.28
CA ILE A 89 1.73 -7.65 -3.93
C ILE A 89 2.44 -7.08 -5.15
N GLY A 90 3.76 -7.18 -5.18
CA GLY A 90 4.59 -6.40 -6.10
C GLY A 90 4.65 -4.95 -5.64
N THR A 91 4.89 -4.75 -4.34
CA THR A 91 4.74 -3.45 -3.67
C THR A 91 5.75 -2.40 -4.14
N GLY A 92 6.84 -2.82 -4.80
CA GLY A 92 7.85 -1.89 -5.28
C GLY A 92 8.46 -1.08 -4.12
N ASN A 93 8.53 0.24 -4.29
CA ASN A 93 8.95 1.19 -3.26
C ASN A 93 7.87 1.49 -2.18
N GLY A 94 6.72 0.82 -2.20
CA GLY A 94 5.71 0.89 -1.13
C GLY A 94 4.75 2.09 -1.20
N VAL A 95 4.76 2.88 -2.29
CA VAL A 95 3.98 4.12 -2.41
C VAL A 95 2.48 3.91 -2.21
N LEU A 96 1.91 2.80 -2.68
CA LEU A 96 0.49 2.50 -2.48
C LEU A 96 0.17 2.36 -0.98
N LEU A 97 1.00 1.63 -0.24
CA LEU A 97 0.83 1.44 1.21
C LEU A 97 1.01 2.75 1.97
N HIS A 98 1.91 3.64 1.52
CA HIS A 98 2.04 4.97 2.10
C HIS A 98 0.76 5.79 1.91
N SER A 99 0.16 5.71 0.72
CA SER A 99 -1.10 6.39 0.42
C SER A 99 -2.26 5.80 1.23
N LEU A 100 -2.30 4.47 1.44
CA LEU A 100 -3.31 3.83 2.29
C LEU A 100 -3.15 4.20 3.77
N ALA A 101 -1.91 4.28 4.27
CA ALA A 101 -1.65 4.75 5.64
C ALA A 101 -2.21 6.16 5.87
N LYS A 102 -2.05 7.06 4.89
CA LYS A 102 -2.62 8.42 4.92
C LYS A 102 -4.16 8.43 4.94
N GLN A 103 -4.82 7.41 4.38
CA GLN A 103 -6.29 7.27 4.46
C GLN A 103 -6.76 6.76 5.84
N GLY A 104 -5.87 6.22 6.67
CA GLY A 104 -6.21 5.71 8.01
C GLY A 104 -6.14 4.19 8.16
N PHE A 105 -5.67 3.45 7.15
CA PHE A 105 -5.37 2.03 7.31
C PHE A 105 -4.11 1.85 8.18
N SER A 106 -4.12 0.86 9.07
CA SER A 106 -3.01 0.64 10.01
C SER A 106 -2.34 -0.72 9.91
N ASP A 107 -3.04 -1.76 9.47
CA ASP A 107 -2.48 -3.10 9.27
C ASP A 107 -2.12 -3.32 7.80
N LEU A 108 -0.90 -2.91 7.45
CA LEU A 108 -0.42 -2.79 6.07
C LEU A 108 0.79 -3.69 5.86
N THR A 109 0.71 -4.59 4.88
CA THR A 109 1.82 -5.46 4.48
C THR A 109 2.12 -5.29 3.01
N GLY A 110 3.39 -5.04 2.67
CA GLY A 110 3.90 -5.05 1.31
C GLY A 110 4.77 -6.27 1.06
N SER A 111 4.59 -6.91 -0.08
CA SER A 111 5.45 -8.01 -0.52
C SER A 111 6.02 -7.74 -1.90
N ASP A 112 7.30 -8.02 -2.05
CA ASP A 112 7.96 -8.08 -3.35
C ASP A 112 8.93 -9.26 -3.36
N TYR A 113 9.23 -9.79 -4.54
CA TYR A 113 10.21 -10.86 -4.68
C TYR A 113 11.63 -10.30 -4.84
N ILE A 114 11.76 -9.01 -5.19
CA ILE A 114 13.02 -8.29 -5.34
C ILE A 114 13.45 -7.73 -3.98
N GLU A 115 14.60 -8.18 -3.47
CA GLU A 115 15.11 -7.78 -2.15
C GLU A 115 15.43 -6.29 -2.06
N SER A 116 16.08 -5.73 -3.09
CA SER A 116 16.41 -4.29 -3.14
C SER A 116 15.16 -3.40 -3.17
N SER A 117 14.06 -3.88 -3.74
CA SER A 117 12.77 -3.19 -3.75
C SER A 117 12.19 -3.11 -2.33
N VAL A 118 12.20 -4.23 -1.61
CA VAL A 118 11.76 -4.29 -0.20
C VAL A 118 12.66 -3.44 0.70
N GLU A 119 13.97 -3.43 0.48
CA GLU A 119 14.89 -2.54 1.21
C GLU A 119 14.57 -1.07 0.96
N LEU A 120 14.34 -0.69 -0.30
CA LEU A 120 13.95 0.66 -0.68
C LEU A 120 12.64 1.05 -0.01
N ALA A 121 11.60 0.20 -0.09
CA ALA A 121 10.31 0.47 0.52
C ALA A 121 10.39 0.71 2.04
N ARG A 122 11.19 -0.09 2.76
CA ARG A 122 11.44 0.12 4.19
C ARG A 122 12.14 1.46 4.45
N ALA A 123 13.16 1.79 3.66
CA ALA A 123 13.92 3.02 3.84
C ALA A 123 13.07 4.27 3.55
N VAL A 124 12.23 4.23 2.52
CA VAL A 124 11.27 5.29 2.23
C VAL A 124 10.22 5.38 3.35
N ALA A 125 9.65 4.27 3.80
CA ALA A 125 8.69 4.27 4.91
C ALA A 125 9.27 4.87 6.20
N GLU A 126 10.52 4.53 6.55
CA GLU A 126 11.23 5.09 7.70
C GLU A 126 11.43 6.61 7.54
N ARG A 127 11.85 7.07 6.36
CA ARG A 127 11.99 8.50 6.05
C ARG A 127 10.68 9.26 6.22
N GLU A 128 9.56 8.66 5.82
CA GLU A 128 8.22 9.25 5.94
C GLU A 128 7.60 9.07 7.34
N GLY A 129 8.28 8.40 8.27
CA GLY A 129 7.77 8.13 9.63
C GLY A 129 6.63 7.09 9.69
N LEU A 130 6.47 6.28 8.64
CA LEU A 130 5.42 5.26 8.51
C LEU A 130 5.91 3.90 9.05
N THR A 131 6.12 3.82 10.36
CA THR A 131 6.70 2.62 11.01
C THR A 131 5.74 1.46 11.17
N ASN A 132 4.46 1.63 10.84
CA ASN A 132 3.41 0.62 10.97
C ASN A 132 3.17 -0.21 9.69
N ILE A 133 4.08 -0.14 8.72
CA ILE A 133 4.00 -0.90 7.48
C ILE A 133 5.03 -2.04 7.53
N HIS A 134 4.56 -3.27 7.29
CA HIS A 134 5.40 -4.45 7.26
C HIS A 134 5.80 -4.78 5.82
N PHE A 135 7.10 -4.95 5.55
CA PHE A 135 7.57 -5.34 4.22
C PHE A 135 8.27 -6.70 4.25
N LEU A 136 7.90 -7.58 3.32
CA LEU A 136 8.36 -8.96 3.24
C LEU A 136 8.93 -9.28 1.86
N VAL A 137 10.11 -9.91 1.82
CA VAL A 137 10.62 -10.52 0.59
C VAL A 137 9.91 -11.85 0.41
N SER A 138 9.01 -11.94 -0.58
CA SER A 138 8.18 -13.12 -0.82
C SER A 138 7.86 -13.31 -2.29
N PHE A 139 7.91 -14.56 -2.74
CA PHE A 139 7.48 -14.95 -4.07
C PHE A 139 6.08 -15.55 -3.99
N ILE A 140 5.11 -14.99 -4.73
CA ILE A 140 3.71 -15.41 -4.75
C ILE A 140 3.56 -16.93 -4.96
N ILE A 141 4.46 -17.55 -5.71
CA ILE A 141 4.30 -18.90 -6.25
C ILE A 141 4.99 -20.00 -5.43
N PHE A 142 5.79 -19.65 -4.41
CA PHE A 142 6.43 -20.64 -3.53
C PHE A 142 6.45 -20.14 -2.09
N ALA A 143 5.53 -20.63 -1.26
CA ALA A 143 5.78 -20.69 0.18
C ALA A 143 7.07 -21.50 0.38
N LYS A 144 8.13 -20.90 0.93
CA LYS A 144 9.27 -21.69 1.40
C LYS A 144 8.71 -22.74 2.35
N PRO A 145 8.98 -24.05 2.15
CA PRO A 145 8.62 -25.04 3.14
C PRO A 145 9.22 -24.61 4.46
N VAL A 146 8.40 -24.50 5.50
CA VAL A 146 8.91 -24.32 6.86
C VAL A 146 9.69 -25.59 7.17
N VAL A 147 11.02 -25.51 7.06
CA VAL A 147 11.88 -26.57 7.58
C VAL A 147 11.91 -26.37 9.09
N LEU A 148 11.05 -27.12 9.78
CA LEU A 148 11.15 -27.26 11.23
C LEU A 148 12.43 -28.05 11.52
N SER A 149 13.44 -27.36 12.05
CA SER A 149 14.64 -27.96 12.64
C SER A 149 14.38 -28.42 14.06
#